data_AF-A3LNT2-F1
#
_entry.id   AF-A3LNT2-F1
#
_cell.length_a   1.000
_cell.length_b   1.000
_cell.length_c   1.000
_cell.angle_alpha   90.00
_cell.angle_beta   90.00
_cell.angle_gamma   90.00
#
_symmetry.space_group_name_H-M   'P 1'
#
loop_
_entity.id
_entity.type
_entity.pdbx_description
1 polymer ?
#
loop_
_entity_poly.entity_id
_entity_poly.type
_entity_poly.pdbx_seq_one_letter_code
_entity_poly.pdbx_strand_id
1 'polypeptide(L)'
;MTDYLVGQVQKHLPHIPVEVVSQGAEALVFKTSVHPYLPNSISPYLDNHDEYIIKFRPPKPYRHPKIDASITKNRTVGEVKFMSKLARIGIRAPSLISADFNNGIIWMECLGQTLPNGEVSSFKNWLWYLERNEIPDKCVSDEVRVVCIKVGALIGRLHLNNMVHGDLTSSNILLENFEPALIDFGLSSYSGLAEDKAVDLYVMERAILSTHSVFSDKYNAWLLEGYEQIHETEFGKQGKKKHLETIRKLEDVRLRGRKRSMLG
;
A
#
# COMPACT_ATOMS: atom_id res chain seq x y z
N MET A 1 3.30 -7.38 25.88
CA MET A 1 3.59 -7.83 24.49
C MET A 1 4.25 -6.71 23.69
N THR A 2 3.69 -5.50 23.73
CA THR A 2 4.25 -4.28 23.12
C THR A 2 5.70 -4.00 23.56
N ASP A 3 6.00 -4.06 24.85
CA ASP A 3 7.36 -3.79 25.36
C ASP A 3 8.42 -4.74 24.82
N TYR A 4 8.04 -6.00 24.57
CA TYR A 4 8.94 -6.98 23.96
C TYR A 4 9.23 -6.62 22.49
N LEU A 5 8.22 -6.19 21.73
CA LEU A 5 8.37 -5.77 20.34
C LEU A 5 9.22 -4.49 20.23
N VAL A 6 8.94 -3.52 21.10
CA VAL A 6 9.71 -2.28 21.22
C VAL A 6 11.16 -2.59 21.62
N GLY A 7 11.38 -3.50 22.57
CA GLY A 7 12.71 -3.92 22.99
C GLY A 7 13.54 -4.59 21.88
N GLN A 8 12.92 -5.16 20.85
CA GLN A 8 13.65 -5.69 19.69
C GLN A 8 14.18 -4.58 18.79
N VAL A 9 13.36 -3.57 18.48
CA VAL A 9 13.79 -2.46 17.61
C VAL A 9 14.75 -1.51 18.34
N GLN A 10 14.57 -1.29 19.65
CA GLN A 10 15.42 -0.43 20.46
C GLN A 10 16.88 -0.92 20.60
N LYS A 11 17.15 -2.21 20.37
CA LYS A 11 18.53 -2.73 20.26
C LYS A 11 19.30 -2.09 19.12
N HIS A 12 18.60 -1.73 18.04
CA HIS A 12 19.18 -1.12 16.85
C HIS A 12 19.02 0.40 16.84
N LEU A 13 17.96 0.91 17.49
CA LEU A 13 17.60 2.32 17.55
C LEU A 13 17.56 2.81 19.01
N PRO A 14 18.72 2.89 19.70
CA PRO A 14 18.75 3.33 21.09
C PRO A 14 18.30 4.80 21.16
N HIS A 15 17.54 5.14 22.21
CA HIS A 15 17.07 6.50 22.51
C HIS A 15 16.06 7.11 21.51
N ILE A 16 15.57 6.32 20.55
CA ILE A 16 14.50 6.76 19.66
C ILE A 16 13.16 6.35 20.26
N PRO A 17 12.27 7.30 20.62
CA PRO A 17 10.94 6.97 21.10
C PRO A 17 10.13 6.37 19.94
N VAL A 18 9.46 5.25 20.19
CA VAL A 18 8.69 4.54 19.17
C VAL A 18 7.32 4.14 19.72
N GLU A 19 6.30 4.34 18.89
CA GLU A 19 4.93 3.88 19.13
C GLU A 19 4.61 2.78 18.12
N VAL A 20 4.01 1.66 18.55
CA VAL A 20 3.63 0.57 17.65
C VAL A 20 2.39 0.97 16.85
N VAL A 21 2.51 1.00 15.52
CA VAL A 21 1.40 1.29 14.59
C VAL A 21 0.75 0.00 14.10
N SER A 22 1.57 -0.98 13.70
CA SER A 22 1.09 -2.23 13.13
C SER A 22 2.04 -3.37 13.41
N GLN A 23 1.48 -4.56 13.59
CA GLN A 23 2.20 -5.81 13.79
C GLN A 23 1.77 -6.82 12.72
N GLY A 24 2.61 -7.01 11.70
CA GLY A 24 2.46 -8.05 10.70
C GLY A 24 3.28 -9.29 11.02
N ALA A 25 3.02 -10.38 10.29
CA ALA A 25 3.81 -11.60 10.39
C ALA A 25 5.28 -11.37 9.96
N GLU A 26 5.50 -10.50 8.97
CA GLU A 26 6.82 -10.25 8.37
C GLU A 26 7.53 -9.02 8.94
N ALA A 27 6.79 -7.97 9.31
CA ALA A 27 7.36 -6.70 9.77
C ALA A 27 6.53 -6.07 10.88
N LEU A 28 7.22 -5.30 11.72
CA LEU A 28 6.66 -4.39 12.71
C LEU A 28 6.77 -2.98 12.17
N VAL A 29 5.72 -2.18 12.34
CA VAL A 29 5.69 -0.78 11.92
C VAL A 29 5.55 0.08 13.17
N PHE A 30 6.47 1.02 13.31
CA PHE A 30 6.50 1.98 14.41
C PHE A 30 6.39 3.41 13.88
N LYS A 31 5.90 4.30 14.72
CA LYS A 31 5.89 5.75 14.52
C LYS A 31 6.86 6.42 15.49
N THR A 32 7.53 7.46 15.04
CA THR A 32 8.40 8.30 15.87
C THR A 32 8.35 9.75 15.43
N SER A 33 8.59 10.68 16.35
CA SER A 33 8.74 12.11 16.04
C SER A 33 10.20 12.55 15.88
N VAL A 34 11.15 11.60 15.96
CA VAL A 34 12.58 11.90 15.89
C VAL A 34 13.12 11.51 14.52
N HIS A 35 13.69 12.49 13.80
CA HIS A 35 14.33 12.24 12.52
C HIS A 35 15.63 11.43 12.71
N PRO A 36 15.94 10.43 11.86
CA PRO A 36 17.06 9.50 12.11
C PRO A 36 18.46 10.12 12.10
N TYR A 37 18.64 11.28 11.45
CA TYR A 37 19.96 11.91 11.29
C TYR A 37 19.93 13.45 11.19
N LEU A 38 18.76 14.09 11.21
CA LEU A 38 18.68 15.55 11.14
C LEU A 38 18.50 16.08 12.56
N PRO A 39 19.14 17.20 12.92
CA PRO A 39 18.88 17.86 14.19
C PRO A 39 17.47 18.46 14.17
N ASN A 40 16.85 18.59 15.36
CA ASN A 40 15.51 19.16 15.52
C ASN A 40 15.36 20.60 15.01
N SER A 41 16.47 21.30 14.74
CA SER A 41 16.48 22.64 14.17
C SER A 41 16.34 22.68 12.64
N ILE A 42 16.39 21.52 11.96
CA ILE A 42 16.32 21.42 10.49
C ILE A 42 15.08 20.61 10.10
N SER A 43 14.18 21.25 9.37
CA SER A 43 13.03 20.56 8.77
C SER A 43 13.48 19.68 7.60
N PRO A 44 13.03 18.42 7.53
CA PRO A 44 13.30 17.56 6.39
C PRO A 44 12.54 18.05 5.14
N TYR A 45 13.03 17.69 3.96
CA TYR A 45 12.31 17.93 2.70
C TYR A 45 11.27 16.81 2.46
N LEU A 46 10.19 16.83 3.25
CA LEU A 46 9.07 15.88 3.25
C LEU A 46 7.75 16.66 3.36
N ASP A 47 6.61 16.06 3.03
CA ASP A 47 5.31 16.70 3.26
C ASP A 47 5.00 16.73 4.78
N ASN A 48 5.35 15.66 5.48
CA ASN A 48 5.26 15.54 6.94
C ASN A 48 6.64 15.72 7.60
N HIS A 49 6.79 16.76 8.44
CA HIS A 49 8.03 17.09 9.13
C HIS A 49 8.08 16.61 10.59
N ASP A 50 6.96 16.17 11.14
CA ASP A 50 6.80 15.95 12.58
C ASP A 50 6.82 14.46 12.94
N GLU A 51 6.37 13.59 12.02
CA GLU A 51 6.26 12.16 12.27
C GLU A 51 6.87 11.32 11.14
N TYR A 52 7.48 10.20 11.53
CA TYR A 52 8.18 9.27 10.66
C TYR A 52 7.78 7.83 10.95
N ILE A 53 7.86 6.98 9.93
CA ILE A 53 7.58 5.56 10.04
C ILE A 53 8.88 4.75 10.01
N ILE A 54 8.99 3.82 10.96
CA ILE A 54 10.06 2.81 11.02
C ILE A 54 9.43 1.44 10.75
N LYS A 55 9.83 0.80 9.66
CA LYS A 55 9.47 -0.59 9.37
C LYS A 55 10.65 -1.50 9.71
N PHE A 56 10.45 -2.40 10.67
CA PHE A 56 11.48 -3.30 11.17
C PHE A 56 11.08 -4.76 10.97
N ARG A 57 12.02 -5.57 10.45
CA ARG A 57 11.84 -7.02 10.22
C ARG A 57 12.64 -7.81 11.26
N PRO A 58 12.02 -8.21 12.38
CA PRO A 58 12.73 -8.95 13.42
C PRO A 58 13.15 -10.34 12.92
N PRO A 59 14.31 -10.85 13.38
CA PRO A 59 14.75 -12.19 13.03
C PRO A 59 13.72 -13.26 13.39
N LYS A 60 13.57 -14.27 12.53
CA LYS A 60 12.60 -15.35 12.74
C LYS A 60 13.28 -16.58 13.36
N PRO A 61 12.95 -16.97 14.61
CA PRO A 61 13.67 -18.04 15.31
C PRO A 61 13.54 -19.42 14.65
N TYR A 62 12.50 -19.60 13.82
CA TYR A 62 12.27 -20.83 13.06
C TYR A 62 13.08 -20.92 11.75
N ARG A 63 13.75 -19.85 11.32
CA ARG A 63 14.59 -19.83 10.11
C ARG A 63 16.06 -19.98 10.49
N HIS A 64 16.84 -20.66 9.65
CA HIS A 64 18.30 -20.71 9.84
C HIS A 64 18.89 -19.28 9.76
N PRO A 65 19.75 -18.84 10.71
CA PRO A 65 20.17 -17.43 10.81
C PRO A 65 20.74 -16.83 9.51
N LYS A 66 21.55 -17.58 8.77
CA LYS A 66 22.09 -17.13 7.47
C LYS A 66 21.02 -16.92 6.40
N ILE A 67 20.01 -17.81 6.38
CA ILE A 67 18.92 -17.74 5.40
C ILE A 67 18.00 -16.58 5.77
N ASP A 68 17.66 -16.43 7.05
CA ASP A 68 16.83 -15.33 7.52
C ASP A 68 17.46 -13.97 7.25
N ALA A 69 18.75 -13.79 7.58
CA ALA A 69 19.48 -12.57 7.27
C ALA A 69 19.49 -12.25 5.77
N SER A 70 19.67 -13.27 4.91
CA SER A 70 19.59 -13.09 3.46
C SER A 70 18.19 -12.70 2.98
N ILE A 71 17.15 -13.34 3.51
CA ILE A 71 15.74 -13.04 3.15
C ILE A 71 15.39 -11.61 3.57
N THR A 72 15.68 -11.25 4.83
CA THR A 72 15.42 -9.92 5.38
C THR A 72 16.13 -8.86 4.57
N LYS A 73 17.43 -9.04 4.28
CA LYS A 73 18.20 -8.13 3.43
C LYS A 73 17.59 -7.97 2.04
N ASN A 74 17.27 -9.07 1.37
CA ASN A 74 16.71 -9.03 0.02
C ASN A 74 15.33 -8.35 -0.01
N ARG A 75 14.47 -8.62 0.98
CA ARG A 75 13.15 -7.97 1.09
C ARG A 75 13.27 -6.47 1.35
N THR A 76 14.15 -6.06 2.28
CA THR A 76 14.38 -4.65 2.58
C THR A 76 14.97 -3.90 1.38
N VAL A 77 15.95 -4.48 0.68
CA VAL A 77 16.51 -3.90 -0.55
C VAL A 77 15.45 -3.80 -1.65
N GLY A 78 14.62 -4.83 -1.81
CA GLY A 78 13.54 -4.85 -2.80
C GLY A 78 12.53 -3.72 -2.58
N GLU A 79 12.02 -3.59 -1.36
CA GLU A 79 11.06 -2.53 -0.99
C GLU A 79 11.65 -1.13 -1.18
N VAL A 80 12.90 -0.91 -0.73
CA VAL A 80 13.59 0.38 -0.92
C VAL A 80 13.74 0.72 -2.40
N LYS A 81 14.22 -0.23 -3.23
CA LYS A 81 14.36 -0.02 -4.68
C LYS A 81 13.02 0.27 -5.35
N PHE A 82 11.96 -0.41 -4.91
CA PHE A 82 10.61 -0.21 -5.44
C PHE A 82 10.11 1.21 -5.11
N MET A 83 10.17 1.65 -3.84
CA MET A 83 9.80 3.00 -3.43
C MET A 83 10.60 4.08 -4.16
N SER A 84 11.92 3.92 -4.27
CA SER A 84 12.76 4.87 -5.02
C SER A 84 12.38 4.94 -6.51
N LYS A 85 11.94 3.83 -7.10
CA LYS A 85 11.44 3.83 -8.48
C LYS A 85 10.11 4.57 -8.59
N LEU A 86 9.18 4.36 -7.67
CA LEU A 86 7.87 5.04 -7.63
C LEU A 86 8.05 6.57 -7.55
N ALA A 87 8.92 7.04 -6.65
CA ALA A 87 9.23 8.46 -6.52
C ALA A 87 9.74 9.06 -7.84
N ARG A 88 10.63 8.35 -8.55
CA ARG A 88 11.18 8.79 -9.84
C ARG A 88 10.15 8.88 -10.97
N ILE A 89 9.08 8.11 -10.91
CA ILE A 89 8.02 8.10 -11.93
C ILE A 89 6.76 8.86 -11.48
N GLY A 90 6.81 9.54 -10.35
CA GLY A 90 5.71 10.36 -9.85
C GLY A 90 4.49 9.57 -9.37
N ILE A 91 4.67 8.32 -8.93
CA ILE A 91 3.63 7.54 -8.26
C ILE A 91 3.75 7.80 -6.75
N ARG A 92 2.67 8.29 -6.13
CA ARG A 92 2.64 8.68 -4.71
C ARG A 92 2.82 7.44 -3.82
N ALA A 93 3.88 7.48 -3.02
CA ALA A 93 4.29 6.47 -2.07
C ALA A 93 5.18 7.15 -1.01
N PRO A 94 5.43 6.53 0.17
CA PRO A 94 6.27 7.13 1.19
C PRO A 94 7.66 7.48 0.66
N SER A 95 8.11 8.70 0.94
CA SER A 95 9.50 9.08 0.67
C SER A 95 10.46 8.28 1.55
N LEU A 96 11.50 7.73 0.93
CA LEU A 96 12.55 7.01 1.66
C LEU A 96 13.44 8.01 2.42
N ILE A 97 13.62 7.79 3.71
CA ILE A 97 14.51 8.60 4.56
C ILE A 97 15.85 7.89 4.75
N SER A 98 15.82 6.64 5.20
CA SER A 98 17.03 5.85 5.46
C SER A 98 16.72 4.35 5.43
N ALA A 99 17.74 3.51 5.27
CA ALA A 99 17.58 2.06 5.33
C ALA A 99 18.83 1.39 5.92
N ASP A 100 18.62 0.44 6.82
CA ASP A 100 19.62 -0.51 7.29
C ASP A 100 19.24 -1.90 6.80
N PHE A 101 19.91 -2.32 5.73
CA PHE A 101 19.63 -3.59 5.08
C PHE A 101 20.06 -4.81 5.89
N ASN A 102 21.05 -4.67 6.78
CA ASN A 102 21.55 -5.79 7.58
C ASN A 102 20.63 -6.07 8.76
N ASN A 103 20.03 -5.02 9.33
CA ASN A 103 19.09 -5.14 10.44
C ASN A 103 17.61 -5.11 9.99
N GLY A 104 17.34 -4.99 8.70
CA GLY A 104 15.99 -5.04 8.15
C GLY A 104 15.11 -3.84 8.52
N ILE A 105 15.72 -2.66 8.66
CA ILE A 105 15.07 -1.43 9.08
C ILE A 105 14.93 -0.48 7.89
N ILE A 106 13.74 0.10 7.72
CA ILE A 106 13.47 1.15 6.75
C ILE A 106 12.83 2.33 7.49
N TRP A 107 13.37 3.51 7.25
CA TRP A 107 12.80 4.78 7.65
C TRP A 107 12.14 5.43 6.45
N MET A 108 10.88 5.82 6.62
CA MET A 108 10.09 6.43 5.56
C MET A 108 9.16 7.50 6.11
N GLU A 109 8.69 8.36 5.21
CA GLU A 109 7.71 9.38 5.48
C GLU A 109 6.42 8.80 6.09
N CYS A 110 5.86 9.49 7.09
CA CYS A 110 4.55 9.17 7.63
C CYS A 110 3.47 9.81 6.76
N LEU A 111 2.77 8.99 5.98
CA LEU A 111 1.66 9.42 5.13
C LEU A 111 0.30 9.26 5.81
N GLY A 112 -0.68 9.97 5.26
CA GLY A 112 -2.07 9.93 5.72
C GLY A 112 -2.32 10.90 6.86
N GLN A 113 -3.55 10.88 7.36
CA GLN A 113 -4.05 11.79 8.39
C GLN A 113 -4.97 11.02 9.34
N THR A 114 -5.17 11.60 10.52
CA THR A 114 -6.12 11.04 11.49
C THR A 114 -7.55 11.40 11.08
N LEU A 115 -8.38 10.38 10.89
CA LEU A 115 -9.82 10.53 10.67
C LEU A 115 -10.50 11.01 11.97
N PRO A 116 -11.73 11.57 11.90
CA PRO A 116 -12.44 12.06 13.09
C PRO A 116 -12.71 11.00 14.16
N ASN A 117 -12.68 9.72 13.79
CA ASN A 117 -12.82 8.58 14.72
C ASN A 117 -11.47 8.15 15.35
N GLY A 118 -10.38 8.84 15.09
CA GLY A 118 -9.04 8.54 15.61
C GLY A 118 -8.25 7.49 14.81
N GLU A 119 -8.83 6.91 13.75
CA GLU A 119 -8.13 5.94 12.91
C GLU A 119 -7.28 6.61 11.82
N VAL A 120 -6.26 5.93 11.32
CA VAL A 120 -5.53 6.38 10.14
C VAL A 120 -6.43 6.36 8.90
N SER A 121 -6.28 7.36 8.03
CA SER A 121 -7.01 7.53 6.76
C SER A 121 -6.64 6.52 5.67
N SER A 122 -6.54 5.23 6.00
CA SER A 122 -6.51 4.20 4.97
C SER A 122 -7.81 4.23 4.15
N PHE A 123 -7.74 3.87 2.87
CA PHE A 123 -8.91 3.86 2.00
C PHE A 123 -10.04 3.00 2.57
N LYS A 124 -9.69 1.86 3.18
CA LYS A 124 -10.61 1.03 3.98
C LYS A 124 -11.28 1.81 5.12
N ASN A 125 -10.49 2.40 6.01
CA ASN A 125 -11.03 3.07 7.21
C ASN A 125 -11.87 4.29 6.83
N TRP A 126 -11.47 5.01 5.77
CA TRP A 126 -12.23 6.15 5.27
C TRP A 126 -13.60 5.75 4.72
N LEU A 127 -13.67 4.71 3.89
CA LEU A 127 -14.95 4.15 3.42
C LEU A 127 -15.80 3.66 4.59
N TRP A 128 -15.20 2.97 5.57
CA TRP A 128 -15.93 2.49 6.74
C TRP A 128 -16.45 3.62 7.63
N TYR A 129 -15.67 4.69 7.79
CA TYR A 129 -16.09 5.89 8.48
C TYR A 129 -17.33 6.50 7.80
N LEU A 130 -17.36 6.58 6.46
CA LEU A 130 -18.54 7.07 5.73
C LEU A 130 -19.77 6.17 5.94
N GLU A 131 -19.59 4.85 5.88
CA GLU A 131 -20.67 3.86 6.04
C GLU A 131 -21.27 3.88 7.45
N ARG A 132 -20.44 4.04 8.49
CA ARG A 132 -20.89 4.04 9.89
C ARG A 132 -21.58 5.32 10.34
N ASN A 133 -21.30 6.45 9.69
CA ASN A 133 -21.97 7.71 10.01
C ASN A 133 -23.38 7.80 9.39
N GLU A 134 -23.88 6.72 8.77
CA GLU A 134 -25.27 6.57 8.30
C GLU A 134 -25.79 7.74 7.45
N ILE A 135 -24.94 8.31 6.59
CA ILE A 135 -25.38 9.24 5.54
C ILE A 135 -25.20 8.53 4.20
N PRO A 136 -26.19 7.72 3.75
CA PRO A 136 -26.10 6.95 2.50
C PRO A 136 -25.71 7.82 1.30
N ASP A 137 -26.24 9.05 1.24
CA ASP A 137 -25.94 10.01 0.17
C ASP A 137 -24.46 10.41 0.11
N LYS A 138 -23.72 10.33 1.22
CA LYS A 138 -22.29 10.62 1.25
C LYS A 138 -21.45 9.45 0.75
N CYS A 139 -21.88 8.20 0.99
CA CYS A 139 -21.14 7.00 0.59
C CYS A 139 -21.03 6.87 -0.94
N VAL A 140 -22.02 7.40 -1.67
CA VAL A 140 -22.03 7.42 -3.13
C VAL A 140 -21.97 8.83 -3.71
N SER A 141 -21.41 9.77 -2.94
CA SER A 141 -21.20 11.14 -3.39
C SER A 141 -20.16 11.23 -4.50
N ASP A 142 -20.19 12.34 -5.24
CA ASP A 142 -19.19 12.62 -6.28
C ASP A 142 -17.76 12.63 -5.73
N GLU A 143 -17.56 13.05 -4.48
CA GLU A 143 -16.25 13.04 -3.83
C GLU A 143 -15.72 11.61 -3.64
N VAL A 144 -16.57 10.67 -3.20
CA VAL A 144 -16.21 9.25 -3.11
C VAL A 144 -15.91 8.68 -4.49
N ARG A 145 -16.73 8.99 -5.49
CA ARG A 145 -16.46 8.58 -6.86
C ARG A 145 -15.10 9.08 -7.35
N VAL A 146 -14.79 10.35 -7.13
CA VAL A 146 -13.51 10.96 -7.54
C VAL A 146 -12.33 10.27 -6.84
N VAL A 147 -12.43 9.97 -5.55
CA VAL A 147 -11.37 9.23 -4.83
C VAL A 147 -11.20 7.82 -5.39
N CYS A 148 -12.29 7.07 -5.63
CA CYS A 148 -12.22 5.74 -6.24
C CYS A 148 -11.54 5.79 -7.61
N ILE A 149 -11.88 6.77 -8.46
CA ILE A 149 -11.23 6.99 -9.76
C ILE A 149 -9.74 7.28 -9.59
N LYS A 150 -9.35 8.15 -8.65
CA LYS A 150 -7.94 8.45 -8.36
C LYS A 150 -7.17 7.21 -7.92
N VAL A 151 -7.77 6.36 -7.08
CA VAL A 151 -7.16 5.09 -6.65
C VAL A 151 -6.98 4.17 -7.85
N GLY A 152 -8.00 4.04 -8.70
CA GLY A 152 -7.93 3.28 -9.94
C GLY A 152 -6.81 3.74 -10.88
N ALA A 153 -6.69 5.05 -11.06
CA ALA A 153 -5.64 5.67 -11.85
C ALA A 153 -4.25 5.46 -11.24
N LEU A 154 -4.11 5.51 -9.91
CA LEU A 154 -2.85 5.23 -9.21
C LEU A 154 -2.38 3.79 -9.47
N ILE A 155 -3.27 2.81 -9.36
CA ILE A 155 -3.00 1.40 -9.66
C ILE A 155 -2.67 1.23 -11.16
N GLY A 156 -3.39 1.92 -12.03
CA GLY A 156 -3.14 1.88 -13.46
C GLY A 156 -1.75 2.40 -13.85
N ARG A 157 -1.30 3.52 -13.26
CA ARG A 157 0.08 4.02 -13.45
C ARG A 157 1.13 3.00 -13.01
N LEU A 158 0.89 2.31 -11.89
CA LEU A 158 1.77 1.23 -11.42
C LEU A 158 1.90 0.12 -12.47
N HIS A 159 0.76 -0.39 -12.96
CA HIS A 159 0.71 -1.49 -13.91
C HIS A 159 1.23 -1.11 -15.32
N LEU A 160 1.02 0.12 -15.76
CA LEU A 160 1.57 0.65 -17.02
C LEU A 160 3.10 0.64 -17.02
N ASN A 161 3.70 0.92 -15.86
CA ASN A 161 5.14 0.87 -15.61
C ASN A 161 5.68 -0.54 -15.32
N ASN A 162 4.87 -1.59 -15.55
CA ASN A 162 5.21 -3.00 -15.29
C ASN A 162 5.65 -3.25 -13.85
N MET A 163 5.00 -2.58 -12.91
CA MET A 163 5.16 -2.77 -11.49
C MET A 163 3.87 -3.37 -10.95
N VAL A 164 3.99 -4.30 -10.02
CA VAL A 164 2.89 -5.01 -9.36
C VAL A 164 3.13 -4.92 -7.86
N HIS A 165 2.09 -4.63 -7.09
CA HIS A 165 2.15 -4.47 -5.65
C HIS A 165 2.26 -5.82 -4.93
N GLY A 166 1.54 -6.84 -5.39
CA GLY A 166 1.56 -8.21 -4.85
C GLY A 166 0.75 -8.41 -3.56
N ASP A 167 0.21 -7.33 -2.98
CA ASP A 167 -0.65 -7.34 -1.78
C ASP A 167 -1.58 -6.12 -1.79
N LEU A 168 -2.24 -5.88 -2.92
CA LEU A 168 -3.00 -4.65 -3.16
C LEU A 168 -4.35 -4.67 -2.45
N THR A 169 -4.36 -4.38 -1.15
CA THR A 169 -5.58 -4.26 -0.35
C THR A 169 -5.96 -2.79 -0.09
N SER A 170 -7.21 -2.54 0.27
CA SER A 170 -7.69 -1.19 0.65
C SER A 170 -7.03 -0.62 1.91
N SER A 171 -6.30 -1.43 2.69
CA SER A 171 -5.51 -0.95 3.84
C SER A 171 -4.10 -0.49 3.44
N ASN A 172 -3.61 -0.93 2.28
CA ASN A 172 -2.30 -0.55 1.73
C ASN A 172 -2.38 0.70 0.82
N ILE A 173 -3.51 1.43 0.90
CA ILE A 173 -3.72 2.71 0.26
C ILE A 173 -4.06 3.72 1.36
N LEU A 174 -3.26 4.76 1.51
CA LEU A 174 -3.52 5.87 2.43
C LEU A 174 -4.05 7.06 1.67
N LEU A 175 -4.96 7.82 2.29
CA LEU A 175 -5.53 9.04 1.75
C LEU A 175 -5.03 10.25 2.53
N GLU A 176 -4.59 11.27 1.82
CA GLU A 176 -4.20 12.55 2.40
C GLU A 176 -4.86 13.66 1.57
N ASN A 177 -5.75 14.44 2.16
CA ASN A 177 -6.56 15.40 1.43
C ASN A 177 -7.24 14.80 0.16
N PHE A 178 -7.76 13.57 0.28
CA PHE A 178 -8.38 12.81 -0.82
C PHE A 178 -7.44 12.43 -1.98
N GLU A 179 -6.12 12.54 -1.78
CA GLU A 179 -5.10 12.01 -2.69
C GLU A 179 -4.60 10.64 -2.21
N PRO A 180 -4.69 9.59 -3.04
CA PRO A 180 -4.25 8.26 -2.66
C PRO A 180 -2.74 8.06 -2.82
N ALA A 181 -2.15 7.32 -1.88
CA ALA A 181 -0.76 6.87 -1.90
C ALA A 181 -0.67 5.37 -1.60
N LEU A 182 0.20 4.65 -2.31
CA LEU A 182 0.47 3.24 -2.06
C LEU A 182 1.49 3.07 -0.93
N ILE A 183 1.28 2.10 -0.05
CA ILE A 183 2.21 1.72 1.01
C ILE A 183 2.45 0.20 1.02
N ASP A 184 3.46 -0.23 1.75
CA ASP A 184 3.83 -1.65 1.92
C ASP A 184 4.17 -2.40 0.63
N PHE A 185 5.41 -2.28 0.20
CA PHE A 185 5.91 -2.96 -1.00
C PHE A 185 6.69 -4.24 -0.65
N GLY A 186 6.35 -4.90 0.46
CA GLY A 186 7.06 -6.09 0.94
C GLY A 186 6.92 -7.32 0.03
N LEU A 187 5.94 -7.34 -0.87
CA LEU A 187 5.68 -8.40 -1.85
C LEU A 187 5.68 -7.88 -3.30
N SER A 188 6.11 -6.65 -3.51
CA SER A 188 6.07 -6.02 -4.82
C SER A 188 7.11 -6.62 -5.77
N SER A 189 6.82 -6.53 -7.07
CA SER A 189 7.68 -7.05 -8.12
C SER A 189 7.55 -6.28 -9.42
N TYR A 190 8.53 -6.46 -10.31
CA TYR A 190 8.47 -5.95 -11.67
C TYR A 190 7.93 -7.05 -12.58
N SER A 191 6.74 -6.85 -13.13
CA SER A 191 6.14 -7.79 -14.06
C SER A 191 5.39 -7.09 -15.19
N GLY A 192 5.70 -7.52 -16.41
CA GLY A 192 4.96 -7.13 -17.62
C GLY A 192 3.71 -7.96 -17.86
N LEU A 193 3.51 -9.05 -17.12
CA LEU A 193 2.44 -10.02 -17.36
C LEU A 193 1.07 -9.42 -17.00
N ALA A 194 0.10 -9.61 -17.89
CA ALA A 194 -1.29 -9.24 -17.64
C ALA A 194 -1.91 -10.07 -16.49
N GLU A 195 -1.43 -11.31 -16.27
CA GLU A 195 -1.88 -12.18 -15.17
C GLU A 195 -1.59 -11.54 -13.81
N ASP A 196 -0.36 -11.10 -13.57
CA ASP A 196 0.04 -10.55 -12.27
C ASP A 196 -0.74 -9.26 -11.95
N LYS A 197 -0.94 -8.41 -12.97
CA LYS A 197 -1.75 -7.19 -12.89
C LYS A 197 -3.23 -7.49 -12.60
N ALA A 198 -3.75 -8.53 -13.22
CA ALA A 198 -5.12 -9.00 -12.99
C ALA A 198 -5.29 -9.59 -11.58
N VAL A 199 -4.30 -10.31 -11.07
CA VAL A 199 -4.30 -10.81 -9.68
C VAL A 199 -4.29 -9.64 -8.69
N ASP A 200 -3.48 -8.61 -8.91
CA ASP A 200 -3.47 -7.40 -8.07
C ASP A 200 -4.85 -6.72 -8.04
N LEU A 201 -5.46 -6.49 -9.20
CA LEU A 201 -6.82 -5.92 -9.29
C LEU A 201 -7.85 -6.80 -8.60
N TYR A 202 -7.73 -8.13 -8.72
CA TYR A 202 -8.62 -9.06 -8.07
C TYR A 202 -8.49 -9.04 -6.55
N VAL A 203 -7.26 -8.95 -6.01
CA VAL A 203 -7.04 -8.79 -4.55
C VAL A 203 -7.71 -7.52 -4.04
N MET A 204 -7.57 -6.40 -4.76
CA MET A 204 -8.23 -5.14 -4.41
C MET A 204 -9.76 -5.26 -4.46
N GLU A 205 -10.31 -5.83 -5.52
CA GLU A 205 -11.75 -6.08 -5.67
C GLU A 205 -12.30 -6.91 -4.50
N ARG A 206 -11.61 -7.98 -4.13
CA ARG A 206 -11.98 -8.84 -3.00
C ARG A 206 -11.84 -8.12 -1.66
N ALA A 207 -10.82 -7.28 -1.48
CA ALA A 207 -10.66 -6.47 -0.29
C ALA A 207 -11.87 -5.54 -0.10
N ILE A 208 -12.25 -4.80 -1.13
CA ILE A 208 -13.42 -3.91 -1.11
C ILE A 208 -14.73 -4.68 -0.86
N LEU A 209 -14.95 -5.80 -1.55
CA LEU A 209 -16.13 -6.65 -1.34
C LEU A 209 -16.21 -7.18 0.10
N SER A 210 -15.07 -7.47 0.72
CA SER A 210 -15.03 -8.03 2.07
C SER A 210 -15.24 -7.00 3.18
N THR A 211 -14.82 -5.74 2.97
CA THR A 211 -14.87 -4.69 3.99
C THR A 211 -16.05 -3.74 3.83
N HIS A 212 -16.63 -3.62 2.62
CA HIS A 212 -17.68 -2.65 2.29
C HIS A 212 -18.87 -3.33 1.59
N SER A 213 -19.80 -3.88 2.36
CA SER A 213 -20.80 -4.79 1.79
C SER A 213 -21.89 -4.12 0.97
N VAL A 214 -22.22 -2.85 1.23
CA VAL A 214 -23.41 -2.21 0.63
C VAL A 214 -23.13 -1.60 -0.74
N PHE A 215 -21.97 -0.96 -0.91
CA PHE A 215 -21.64 -0.18 -2.12
C PHE A 215 -20.39 -0.69 -2.86
N SER A 216 -19.85 -1.84 -2.49
CA SER A 216 -18.62 -2.40 -3.07
C SER A 216 -18.66 -2.51 -4.58
N ASP A 217 -19.78 -2.91 -5.19
CA ASP A 217 -19.91 -2.99 -6.65
C ASP A 217 -19.71 -1.61 -7.31
N LYS A 218 -20.25 -0.54 -6.70
CA LYS A 218 -20.06 0.83 -7.20
C LYS A 218 -18.60 1.28 -7.02
N TYR A 219 -18.00 1.03 -5.86
CA TYR A 219 -16.60 1.39 -5.61
C TYR A 219 -15.66 0.68 -6.60
N ASN A 220 -15.87 -0.61 -6.84
CA ASN A 220 -15.11 -1.39 -7.80
C ASN A 220 -15.33 -0.89 -9.24
N ALA A 221 -16.55 -0.51 -9.61
CA ALA A 221 -16.83 0.09 -10.91
C ALA A 221 -16.06 1.41 -11.11
N TRP A 222 -16.08 2.31 -10.13
CA TRP A 222 -15.34 3.59 -10.20
C TRP A 222 -13.81 3.41 -10.16
N LEU A 223 -13.31 2.41 -9.43
CA LEU A 223 -11.91 2.02 -9.47
C LEU A 223 -11.49 1.57 -10.87
N LEU A 224 -12.28 0.71 -11.51
CA LEU A 224 -12.00 0.24 -12.87
C LEU A 224 -12.15 1.36 -13.90
N GLU A 225 -13.07 2.30 -13.70
CA GLU A 225 -13.20 3.51 -14.51
C GLU A 225 -11.89 4.33 -14.48
N GLY A 226 -11.33 4.60 -13.29
CA GLY A 226 -10.05 5.30 -13.19
C GLY A 226 -8.86 4.51 -13.75
N TYR A 227 -8.88 3.19 -13.59
CA TYR A 227 -7.88 2.30 -14.17
C TYR A 227 -7.91 2.33 -15.71
N GLU A 228 -9.09 2.36 -16.32
CA GLU A 228 -9.25 2.51 -17.76
C GLU A 228 -8.77 3.88 -18.25
N GLN A 229 -9.24 4.97 -17.62
CA GLN A 229 -8.92 6.34 -18.02
C GLN A 229 -7.41 6.60 -18.11
N ILE A 230 -6.64 6.09 -17.15
CA ILE A 230 -5.19 6.28 -17.16
C ILE A 230 -4.51 5.49 -18.27
N HIS A 231 -5.02 4.30 -18.63
CA HIS A 231 -4.53 3.54 -19.77
C HIS A 231 -4.92 4.16 -21.11
N GLU A 232 -5.99 4.93 -21.16
CA GLU A 232 -6.37 5.67 -22.36
C GLU A 232 -5.52 6.92 -22.58
N THR A 233 -5.17 7.60 -21.49
CA THR A 233 -4.46 8.89 -21.51
C THR A 233 -2.94 8.71 -21.55
N GLU A 234 -2.38 7.72 -20.85
CA GLU A 234 -0.95 7.43 -20.85
C GLU A 234 -0.56 6.31 -21.83
N PHE A 235 0.66 6.36 -22.36
CA PHE A 235 1.21 5.34 -23.30
C PHE A 235 0.38 5.11 -24.59
N GLY A 236 -0.59 5.98 -24.89
CA GLY A 236 -1.37 6.00 -26.13
C GLY A 236 -1.97 4.63 -26.50
N LYS A 237 -1.76 4.20 -27.76
CA LYS A 237 -2.29 2.91 -28.26
C LYS A 237 -1.80 1.70 -27.43
N GLN A 238 -0.59 1.77 -26.87
CA GLN A 238 -0.04 0.69 -26.05
C GLN A 238 -0.74 0.60 -24.70
N GLY A 239 -1.09 1.73 -24.08
CA GLY A 239 -1.87 1.78 -22.84
C GLY A 239 -3.22 1.07 -23.01
N LYS A 240 -3.98 1.46 -24.04
CA LYS A 240 -5.27 0.83 -24.38
C LYS A 240 -5.16 -0.69 -24.60
N LYS A 241 -4.11 -1.13 -25.32
CA LYS A 241 -3.86 -2.56 -25.52
C LYS A 241 -3.60 -3.29 -24.18
N LYS A 242 -2.73 -2.73 -23.32
CA LYS A 242 -2.42 -3.31 -22.00
C LYS A 242 -3.65 -3.36 -21.09
N HIS A 243 -4.53 -2.36 -21.15
CA HIS A 243 -5.81 -2.36 -20.44
C HIS A 243 -6.67 -3.56 -20.84
N LEU A 244 -6.93 -3.71 -22.15
CA LEU A 244 -7.75 -4.80 -22.67
C LEU A 244 -7.19 -6.18 -22.32
N GLU A 245 -5.86 -6.36 -22.40
CA GLU A 245 -5.19 -7.61 -22.00
C GLU A 245 -5.38 -7.89 -20.50
N THR A 246 -5.24 -6.87 -19.65
CA THR A 246 -5.38 -7.00 -18.21
C THR A 246 -6.83 -7.28 -17.80
N ILE A 247 -7.81 -6.59 -18.36
CA ILE A 247 -9.24 -6.81 -18.04
C ILE A 247 -9.72 -8.18 -18.50
N ARG A 248 -9.32 -8.63 -19.70
CA ARG A 248 -9.61 -10.02 -20.14
C ARG A 248 -9.08 -11.03 -19.14
N LYS A 249 -7.86 -10.80 -18.64
CA LYS A 249 -7.21 -11.67 -17.68
C LYS A 249 -7.84 -11.59 -16.29
N LEU A 250 -8.34 -10.43 -15.90
CA LEU A 250 -9.11 -10.25 -14.66
C LEU A 250 -10.37 -11.10 -14.67
N GLU A 251 -11.09 -11.22 -15.80
CA GLU A 251 -12.23 -12.13 -15.91
C GLU A 251 -11.82 -13.60 -15.71
N ASP A 252 -10.70 -14.03 -16.29
CA ASP A 252 -10.17 -15.38 -16.07
C ASP A 252 -9.81 -15.63 -14.60
N VAL A 253 -9.23 -14.64 -13.92
CA VAL A 253 -8.91 -14.69 -12.49
C VAL A 253 -10.20 -14.77 -11.66
N ARG A 254 -11.22 -13.94 -11.95
CA ARG A 254 -12.54 -13.95 -11.30
C ARG A 254 -13.24 -15.31 -11.42
N LEU A 255 -13.12 -15.97 -12.56
CA LEU A 255 -13.69 -17.31 -12.79
C LEU A 255 -12.96 -18.41 -12.01
N ARG A 256 -11.65 -18.28 -11.82
CA ARG A 256 -10.84 -19.23 -11.03
C ARG A 256 -10.97 -19.02 -9.52
N GLY A 257 -11.11 -17.77 -9.07
CA GLY A 257 -11.22 -17.40 -7.66
C GLY A 257 -12.59 -17.66 -7.04
N ARG A 258 -13.65 -17.76 -7.86
CA ARG A 258 -14.93 -18.32 -7.42
C ARG A 258 -14.73 -19.82 -7.18
N LYS A 259 -15.08 -20.31 -5.98
CA LYS A 259 -15.15 -21.77 -5.72
C LYS A 259 -16.01 -22.38 -6.82
N ARG A 260 -15.39 -23.12 -7.74
CA ARG A 260 -16.12 -23.95 -8.68
C ARG A 260 -16.90 -24.95 -7.82
N SER A 261 -18.23 -24.92 -7.88
CA SER A 261 -19.03 -26.02 -7.37
C SER A 261 -18.62 -27.25 -8.18
N MET A 262 -17.83 -28.14 -7.59
CA MET A 262 -17.49 -29.44 -8.15
C MET A 262 -18.66 -30.41 -7.96
N LEU A 263 -19.86 -29.98 -8.35
CA LEU A 263 -21.02 -30.85 -8.51
C LEU A 263 -21.19 -31.03 -10.02
N GLY A 264 -20.53 -32.07 -10.53
CA GLY A 264 -20.93 -32.75 -11.76
C GLY A 264 -22.04 -33.74 -11.47
#